data_AF-A0A099KMY1-F1
#
_entry.id   AF-A0A099KMY1-F1
#
_cell.length_a   1.000
_cell.length_b   1.000
_cell.length_c   1.000
_cell.angle_alpha   90.00
_cell.angle_beta   90.00
_cell.angle_gamma   90.00
#
_symmetry.space_group_name_H-M   'P 1'
#
loop_
_entity.id
_entity.type
_entity.pdbx_description
1 polymer ?
#
loop_
_entity_poly.entity_id
_entity_poly.type
_entity_poly.pdbx_seq_one_letter_code
_entity_poly.pdbx_strand_id
1 'polypeptide(L)'
;MNKNINTGLVIADPYVSQILSGEKTWEMRSQRTAKRETIALIKKGSGQIWGSAKIVDCIGPLSFSELIQASGFHGISKQQVEAGLLDKWNYAWVLEDIQVFEQPKAYNHPSGAVIWVDLAKALHQRNEPKPLTVNKGNVRGSLKNSEIQFSRSTNQISVPVNTDVPYAKDGTYFGKHLFKKGWYTVGEKGDEQKFSSYEQAISYLKKMKTAKWLRPNPKGNWGIVS
;
A
#
# COMPACT_ATOMS: atom_id res chain seq x y z
N MET A 1 -17.89 24.03 -11.88
CA MET A 1 -17.00 23.27 -10.97
C MET A 1 -17.49 23.53 -9.55
N ASN A 2 -18.10 22.53 -8.90
CA ASN A 2 -18.62 22.69 -7.53
C ASN A 2 -17.50 22.47 -6.51
N LYS A 3 -17.33 23.44 -5.59
CA LYS A 3 -16.40 23.50 -4.45
C LYS A 3 -14.90 23.50 -4.77
N ASN A 4 -14.17 24.44 -4.16
CA ASN A 4 -12.71 24.48 -4.13
C ASN A 4 -12.17 23.21 -3.44
N ILE A 5 -11.78 22.22 -4.23
CA ILE A 5 -11.08 21.03 -3.72
C ILE A 5 -9.66 21.45 -3.36
N ASN A 6 -9.42 21.65 -2.06
CA ASN A 6 -8.16 22.18 -1.55
C ASN A 6 -7.16 21.09 -1.13
N THR A 7 -7.60 19.84 -1.03
CA THR A 7 -6.76 18.73 -0.58
C THR A 7 -6.70 17.65 -1.66
N GLY A 8 -5.49 17.19 -2.00
CA GLY A 8 -5.25 16.06 -2.89
C GLY A 8 -4.61 14.88 -2.16
N LEU A 9 -5.08 13.68 -2.45
CA LEU A 9 -4.53 12.43 -1.94
C LEU A 9 -3.65 11.77 -3.02
N VAL A 10 -2.40 11.50 -2.67
CA VAL A 10 -1.46 10.78 -3.53
C VAL A 10 -1.64 9.28 -3.33
N ILE A 11 -1.97 8.58 -4.42
CA ILE A 11 -2.24 7.15 -4.44
C ILE A 11 -1.39 6.51 -5.55
N ALA A 12 -0.74 5.40 -5.24
CA ALA A 12 0.07 4.65 -6.21
C ALA A 12 -0.83 3.80 -7.11
N ASP A 13 -0.36 3.53 -8.33
CA ASP A 13 -0.95 2.47 -9.14
C ASP A 13 -0.63 1.08 -8.57
N PRO A 14 -1.52 0.09 -8.80
CA PRO A 14 -2.75 0.17 -9.61
C PRO A 14 -3.95 0.82 -8.89
N TYR A 15 -3.84 1.07 -7.58
CA TYR A 15 -4.99 1.38 -6.72
C TYR A 15 -5.72 2.68 -7.07
N VAL A 16 -5.00 3.73 -7.51
CA VAL A 16 -5.66 4.97 -7.94
C VAL A 16 -6.49 4.75 -9.19
N SER A 17 -5.98 3.97 -10.15
CA SER A 17 -6.68 3.67 -11.39
C SER A 17 -7.93 2.82 -11.12
N GLN A 18 -7.87 1.86 -10.20
CA GLN A 18 -9.03 1.07 -9.76
C GLN A 18 -10.12 1.92 -9.09
N ILE A 19 -9.76 2.98 -8.36
CA ILE A 19 -10.75 3.94 -7.83
C ILE A 19 -11.40 4.70 -8.98
N LEU A 20 -10.58 5.25 -9.88
CA LEU A 20 -11.05 6.07 -11.00
C LEU A 20 -11.91 5.28 -11.99
N SER A 21 -11.64 3.99 -12.20
CA SER A 21 -12.49 3.12 -13.02
C SER A 21 -13.75 2.61 -12.31
N GLY A 22 -13.87 2.85 -10.99
CA GLY A 22 -14.99 2.36 -10.19
C GLY A 22 -14.86 0.89 -9.78
N GLU A 23 -13.72 0.24 -10.03
CA GLU A 23 -13.44 -1.14 -9.60
C GLU A 23 -13.32 -1.27 -8.07
N LYS A 24 -12.98 -0.20 -7.37
CA LYS A 24 -12.92 -0.18 -5.90
C LYS A 24 -13.36 1.16 -5.31
N THR A 25 -13.92 1.10 -4.10
CA THR A 25 -14.42 2.27 -3.36
C THR A 25 -13.67 2.53 -2.06
N TRP A 26 -12.78 1.63 -1.64
CA TRP A 26 -11.97 1.80 -0.44
C TRP A 26 -10.51 2.08 -0.77
N GLU A 27 -9.94 3.09 -0.10
CA GLU A 27 -8.50 3.34 -0.09
C GLU A 27 -7.90 2.85 1.23
N MET A 28 -7.03 1.83 1.14
CA MET A 28 -6.41 1.22 2.32
C MET A 28 -5.22 2.03 2.82
N ARG A 29 -5.21 2.35 4.11
CA ARG A 29 -4.16 3.12 4.78
C ARG A 29 -3.78 2.48 6.10
N SER A 30 -2.57 2.81 6.57
CA SER A 30 -2.08 2.34 7.87
C SER A 30 -2.57 3.18 9.05
N GLN A 31 -3.36 4.22 8.79
CA GLN A 31 -3.86 5.15 9.80
C GLN A 31 -5.29 5.58 9.46
N ARG A 32 -6.08 5.83 10.50
CA ARG A 32 -7.41 6.44 10.38
C ARG A 32 -7.35 7.87 9.84
N THR A 33 -8.45 8.35 9.26
CA THR A 33 -8.64 9.76 8.91
C THR A 33 -9.95 10.29 9.50
N ALA A 34 -9.91 11.54 10.00
CA ALA A 34 -11.10 12.28 10.41
C ALA A 34 -11.71 13.09 9.25
N LYS A 35 -11.04 13.15 8.09
CA LYS A 35 -11.53 13.91 6.94
C LYS A 35 -12.86 13.34 6.43
N ARG A 36 -13.81 14.23 6.13
CA ARG A 36 -15.13 13.93 5.57
C ARG A 36 -15.48 14.95 4.49
N GLU A 37 -14.62 15.02 3.47
CA GLU A 37 -14.60 16.08 2.46
C GLU A 37 -14.34 15.51 1.07
N THR A 38 -14.60 16.31 0.04
CA THR A 38 -14.18 16.00 -1.34
C THR A 38 -12.69 16.28 -1.48
N ILE A 39 -11.95 15.28 -1.95
CA ILE A 39 -10.52 15.32 -2.20
C ILE A 39 -10.23 15.10 -3.68
N ALA A 40 -9.10 15.64 -4.13
CA ALA A 40 -8.56 15.34 -5.45
C ALA A 40 -7.78 14.02 -5.42
N LEU A 41 -7.90 13.24 -6.49
CA LEU A 41 -7.18 11.98 -6.67
C LEU A 41 -5.94 12.22 -7.54
N ILE A 42 -4.77 11.99 -6.95
CA ILE A 42 -3.47 12.21 -7.60
C ILE A 42 -2.78 10.86 -7.80
N LYS A 43 -2.44 10.57 -9.05
CA LYS A 43 -1.60 9.41 -9.39
C LYS A 43 -0.16 9.70 -9.00
N LYS A 44 0.41 8.87 -8.11
CA LYS A 44 1.78 9.03 -7.60
C LYS A 44 2.78 9.16 -8.76
N GLY A 45 3.64 10.17 -8.68
CA GLY A 45 4.68 10.44 -9.68
C GLY A 45 4.20 11.15 -10.95
N SER A 46 2.90 11.32 -11.17
CA SER A 46 2.39 11.97 -12.39
C SER A 46 2.45 13.50 -12.37
N GLY A 47 2.44 14.12 -11.19
CA GLY A 47 2.25 15.57 -11.07
C GLY A 47 0.87 16.05 -11.56
N GLN A 48 -0.11 15.14 -11.68
CA GLN A 48 -1.44 15.42 -12.23
C GLN A 48 -2.55 14.92 -11.31
N ILE A 49 -3.66 15.66 -11.31
CA ILE A 49 -4.93 15.31 -10.68
C ILE A 49 -5.81 14.67 -11.76
N TRP A 50 -6.26 13.44 -11.51
CA TRP A 50 -7.02 12.65 -12.48
C TRP A 50 -8.52 12.64 -12.21
N GLY A 51 -8.94 13.07 -11.02
CA GLY A 51 -10.33 13.11 -10.63
C GLY A 51 -10.51 13.59 -9.20
N SER A 52 -11.69 13.34 -8.66
CA SER A 52 -12.04 13.61 -7.26
C SER A 52 -12.91 12.51 -6.67
N ALA A 53 -12.92 12.43 -5.34
CA ALA A 53 -13.75 11.53 -4.56
C ALA A 53 -14.12 12.18 -3.24
N LYS A 54 -15.25 11.81 -2.65
CA LYS A 54 -15.64 12.21 -1.30
C LYS A 54 -15.25 11.13 -0.31
N ILE A 55 -14.49 11.49 0.73
CA ILE A 55 -14.31 10.61 1.89
C ILE A 55 -15.57 10.69 2.73
N VAL A 56 -16.32 9.59 2.84
CA VAL A 56 -17.57 9.53 3.60
C VAL A 56 -17.42 8.78 4.91
N ASP A 57 -16.47 7.85 4.99
CA ASP A 57 -16.19 7.14 6.22
C ASP A 57 -14.73 6.67 6.36
N CYS A 58 -14.39 6.16 7.54
CA CYS A 58 -13.11 5.54 7.86
C CYS A 58 -13.36 4.35 8.78
N ILE A 59 -13.26 3.14 8.22
CA ILE A 59 -13.52 1.88 8.92
C ILE A 59 -12.18 1.25 9.31
N GLY A 60 -12.11 0.71 10.53
CA GLY A 60 -10.99 -0.09 10.99
C GLY A 60 -10.45 0.29 12.37
N PRO A 61 -9.37 -0.37 12.82
CA PRO A 61 -8.57 -1.31 12.05
C PRO A 61 -9.35 -2.61 11.77
N LEU A 62 -9.37 -3.04 10.52
CA LEU A 62 -10.03 -4.26 10.07
C LEU A 62 -9.20 -5.48 10.48
N SER A 63 -9.89 -6.50 10.96
CA SER A 63 -9.34 -7.84 11.17
C SER A 63 -9.07 -8.54 9.84
N PHE A 64 -8.28 -9.61 9.88
CA PHE A 64 -7.98 -10.41 8.69
C PHE A 64 -9.25 -10.95 8.00
N SER A 65 -10.22 -11.45 8.76
CA SER A 65 -11.48 -11.93 8.19
C SER A 65 -12.28 -10.81 7.53
N GLU A 66 -12.32 -9.62 8.13
CA GLU A 66 -12.98 -8.46 7.54
C GLU A 66 -12.27 -7.99 6.26
N LEU A 67 -10.93 -8.04 6.21
CA LEU A 67 -10.17 -7.75 4.99
C LEU A 67 -10.49 -8.76 3.87
N ILE A 68 -10.64 -10.05 4.17
CA ILE A 68 -11.05 -11.03 3.16
C ILE A 68 -12.47 -10.74 2.65
N GLN A 69 -13.40 -10.49 3.56
CA GLN A 69 -14.80 -10.21 3.23
C GLN A 69 -14.95 -8.91 2.45
N ALA A 70 -14.12 -7.91 2.73
CA ALA A 70 -14.15 -6.61 2.08
C ALA A 70 -13.35 -6.54 0.76
N SER A 71 -12.85 -7.67 0.25
CA SER A 71 -12.06 -7.73 -1.00
C SER A 71 -12.73 -7.04 -2.20
N GLY A 72 -14.05 -7.11 -2.29
CA GLY A 72 -14.83 -6.41 -3.32
C GLY A 72 -14.81 -4.87 -3.19
N PHE A 73 -14.59 -4.33 -2.00
CA PHE A 73 -14.57 -2.88 -1.77
C PHE A 73 -13.18 -2.26 -1.96
N HIS A 74 -12.12 -2.96 -1.54
CA HIS A 74 -10.74 -2.47 -1.63
C HIS A 74 -9.94 -3.06 -2.80
N GLY A 75 -10.51 -3.99 -3.56
CA GLY A 75 -9.91 -4.52 -4.80
C GLY A 75 -8.62 -5.32 -4.60
N ILE A 76 -8.39 -5.85 -3.39
CA ILE A 76 -7.23 -6.70 -3.08
C ILE A 76 -7.74 -8.13 -2.92
N SER A 77 -7.17 -9.06 -3.68
CA SER A 77 -7.65 -10.45 -3.66
C SER A 77 -7.38 -11.13 -2.33
N LYS A 78 -8.17 -12.15 -2.00
CA LYS A 78 -7.95 -13.00 -0.84
C LYS A 78 -6.51 -13.50 -0.74
N GLN A 79 -5.95 -13.97 -1.86
CA GLN A 79 -4.58 -14.46 -1.94
C GLN A 79 -3.55 -13.36 -1.61
N GLN A 80 -3.78 -12.12 -2.06
CA GLN A 80 -2.89 -10.99 -1.74
C GLN A 80 -2.99 -10.58 -0.28
N VAL A 81 -4.18 -10.62 0.31
CA VAL A 81 -4.39 -10.39 1.76
C VAL A 81 -3.70 -11.49 2.57
N GLU A 82 -3.89 -12.76 2.20
CA GLU A 82 -3.20 -13.92 2.79
C GLU A 82 -1.67 -13.83 2.69
N ALA A 83 -1.16 -13.26 1.59
CA ALA A 83 0.26 -12.99 1.39
C ALA A 83 0.80 -11.82 2.24
N GLY A 84 -0.06 -11.13 3.00
CA GLY A 84 0.28 -10.07 3.92
C GLY A 84 0.34 -8.66 3.30
N LEU A 85 -0.23 -8.47 2.10
CA LEU A 85 -0.20 -7.17 1.42
C LEU A 85 -0.84 -6.04 2.26
N LEU A 86 -1.83 -6.37 3.10
CA LEU A 86 -2.57 -5.42 3.93
C LEU A 86 -2.20 -5.48 5.43
N ASP A 87 -1.15 -6.20 5.82
CA ASP A 87 -0.75 -6.37 7.23
C ASP A 87 -0.55 -5.03 7.95
N LYS A 88 -0.08 -4.01 7.22
CA LYS A 88 0.08 -2.64 7.70
C LYS A 88 -1.08 -1.72 7.34
N TRP A 89 -1.87 -2.03 6.31
CA TRP A 89 -2.88 -1.14 5.72
C TRP A 89 -4.29 -1.67 6.01
N ASN A 90 -4.71 -1.56 7.27
CA ASN A 90 -5.95 -2.12 7.77
C ASN A 90 -7.03 -1.08 8.10
N TYR A 91 -6.82 0.20 7.78
CA TYR A 91 -7.90 1.20 7.80
C TYR A 91 -8.39 1.45 6.38
N ALA A 92 -9.69 1.33 6.17
CA ALA A 92 -10.34 1.64 4.91
C ALA A 92 -10.89 3.06 4.95
N TRP A 93 -10.41 3.93 4.06
CA TRP A 93 -11.04 5.22 3.81
C TRP A 93 -12.09 5.01 2.72
N VAL A 94 -13.36 5.17 3.08
CA VAL A 94 -14.50 4.90 2.21
C VAL A 94 -14.73 6.09 1.30
N LEU A 95 -14.72 5.84 -0.01
CA LEU A 95 -14.85 6.84 -1.06
C LEU A 95 -16.18 6.69 -1.79
N GLU A 96 -16.84 7.82 -2.01
CA GLU A 96 -18.05 7.94 -2.84
C GLU A 96 -17.91 9.12 -3.81
N ASP A 97 -18.91 9.32 -4.68
CA ASP A 97 -18.98 10.43 -5.63
C ASP A 97 -17.71 10.55 -6.50
N ILE A 98 -17.22 9.41 -7.01
CA ILE A 98 -16.03 9.38 -7.86
C ILE A 98 -16.31 10.14 -9.16
N GLN A 99 -15.50 11.16 -9.44
CA GLN A 99 -15.54 11.92 -10.69
C GLN A 99 -14.19 11.85 -11.37
N VAL A 100 -14.14 11.28 -12.57
CA VAL A 100 -12.95 11.26 -13.41
C VAL A 100 -12.92 12.51 -14.27
N PHE A 101 -11.76 13.15 -14.39
CA PHE A 101 -11.60 14.29 -15.30
C PHE A 101 -11.26 13.78 -16.70
N GLU A 102 -11.96 14.30 -17.72
CA GLU A 102 -11.66 14.01 -19.13
C GLU A 102 -10.20 14.31 -19.49
N GLN A 103 -9.65 15.37 -18.88
CA GLN A 103 -8.24 15.74 -19.00
C GLN A 103 -7.62 15.92 -17.61
N PRO A 104 -6.51 15.21 -17.29
CA PRO A 104 -5.81 15.36 -16.02
C PRO A 104 -5.30 16.80 -15.83
N LYS A 105 -5.49 17.34 -14.62
CA LYS A 105 -5.07 18.71 -14.28
C LYS A 105 -3.68 18.68 -13.63
N ALA A 106 -2.69 19.24 -14.30
CA ALA A 106 -1.35 19.38 -13.71
C ALA A 106 -1.32 20.38 -12.54
N TYR A 107 -0.49 20.10 -11.54
CA TYR A 107 -0.24 20.97 -10.38
C TYR A 107 1.25 21.00 -10.03
N ASN A 108 1.70 22.03 -9.31
CA ASN A 108 3.07 22.06 -8.80
C ASN A 108 3.15 21.26 -7.51
N HIS A 109 3.80 20.10 -7.57
CA HIS A 109 3.97 19.26 -6.39
C HIS A 109 4.86 19.95 -5.36
N PRO A 110 4.36 20.23 -4.14
CA PRO A 110 5.19 20.79 -3.08
C PRO A 110 6.25 19.78 -2.64
N SER A 111 7.49 20.24 -2.43
CA SER A 111 8.56 19.39 -1.90
C SER A 111 8.14 18.77 -0.55
N GLY A 112 8.26 17.44 -0.42
CA GLY A 112 7.96 16.70 0.81
C GLY A 112 6.50 16.26 0.98
N ALA A 113 5.60 16.53 0.03
CA ALA A 113 4.21 16.09 0.09
C ALA A 113 4.02 14.61 -0.28
N VAL A 114 4.20 13.69 0.68
CA VAL A 114 4.20 12.24 0.41
C VAL A 114 2.79 11.61 0.30
N ILE A 115 1.83 12.10 1.08
CA ILE A 115 0.46 11.52 1.16
C ILE A 115 -0.59 12.55 0.78
N TRP A 116 -0.55 13.72 1.42
CA TRP A 116 -1.49 14.81 1.20
C TRP A 116 -0.82 16.00 0.52
N VAL A 117 -1.53 16.60 -0.42
CA VAL A 117 -1.13 17.84 -1.12
C VAL A 117 -2.15 18.92 -0.80
N ASP A 118 -1.67 20.07 -0.32
CA ASP A 118 -2.45 21.31 -0.27
C ASP A 118 -2.50 21.92 -1.68
N LEU A 119 -3.64 21.75 -2.34
CA LEU A 119 -3.88 22.20 -3.71
C LEU A 119 -4.11 23.70 -3.82
N ALA A 120 -4.57 24.35 -2.75
CA ALA A 120 -4.69 25.80 -2.75
C ALA A 120 -3.29 26.39 -2.99
N LYS A 121 -2.27 25.94 -2.27
CA LYS A 121 -0.88 26.41 -2.50
C LYS A 121 -0.29 25.94 -3.83
N ALA A 122 -0.54 24.68 -4.20
CA ALA A 122 0.08 24.07 -5.37
C ALA A 122 -0.42 24.64 -6.71
N LEU A 123 -1.67 25.10 -6.78
CA LEU A 123 -2.24 25.68 -8.00
C LEU A 123 -1.83 27.15 -8.20
N HIS A 124 -1.71 27.94 -7.12
CA HIS A 124 -1.26 29.34 -7.21
C HIS A 124 0.17 29.45 -7.75
N GLN A 125 1.06 28.52 -7.39
CA GLN A 125 2.46 28.51 -7.87
C GLN A 125 2.59 28.28 -9.38
N ARG A 126 1.54 27.88 -10.10
CA ARG A 126 1.58 27.69 -11.56
C ARG A 126 1.36 29.01 -12.32
N ASN A 127 0.66 29.96 -11.70
CA ASN A 127 0.35 31.26 -12.30
C ASN A 127 1.44 32.32 -12.04
N GLU A 128 2.36 32.03 -11.12
CA GLU A 128 3.58 32.83 -10.90
C GLU A 128 4.65 32.40 -11.92
N PRO A 129 5.09 33.28 -12.86
CA PRO A 129 6.18 32.94 -13.77
C PRO A 129 7.46 32.68 -12.96
N LYS A 130 7.98 31.45 -13.05
CA LYS A 130 9.31 31.13 -12.47
C LYS A 130 10.37 31.93 -13.24
N PRO A 131 11.27 32.68 -12.55
CA PRO A 131 12.41 33.30 -13.21
C PRO A 131 13.30 32.21 -13.85
N LEU A 132 13.62 32.42 -15.12
CA LEU A 132 14.49 31.54 -15.90
C LEU A 132 15.91 31.57 -15.33
N THR A 133 16.30 30.58 -14.54
CA THR A 133 17.71 30.30 -14.28
C THR A 133 18.30 29.52 -15.46
N VAL A 134 18.99 30.26 -16.34
CA VAL A 134 19.81 29.69 -17.41
C VAL A 134 21.06 29.06 -16.78
N ASN A 135 21.11 27.74 -16.70
CA ASN A 135 22.37 27.04 -16.45
C ASN A 135 23.13 26.89 -17.78
N LYS A 136 24.26 27.60 -17.89
CA LYS A 136 25.26 27.43 -18.94
C LYS A 136 26.20 26.26 -18.57
N GLY A 137 26.42 25.34 -19.52
CA GLY A 137 27.42 24.26 -19.46
C GLY A 137 26.83 22.92 -19.02
N ASN A 138 27.04 21.76 -19.66
CA ASN A 138 28.12 21.32 -20.54
C ASN A 138 27.61 20.33 -21.60
N VAL A 139 28.11 20.48 -22.82
CA VAL A 139 27.92 19.55 -23.95
C VAL A 139 29.19 18.72 -24.11
N ARG A 140 29.07 17.40 -24.03
CA ARG A 140 30.00 16.33 -24.51
C ARG A 140 29.45 15.00 -23.95
N GLY A 141 29.19 13.92 -24.69
CA GLY A 141 29.31 13.58 -26.10
C GLY A 141 28.72 12.17 -26.32
N SER A 142 28.44 11.89 -27.59
CA SER A 142 27.98 10.66 -28.27
C SER A 142 28.33 9.29 -27.66
N LEU A 143 27.42 8.31 -27.75
CA LEU A 143 27.47 7.21 -28.75
C LEU A 143 26.26 6.26 -28.65
N LYS A 144 25.91 5.74 -29.83
CA LYS A 144 24.79 4.84 -30.15
C LYS A 144 25.00 3.43 -29.57
N ASN A 145 23.92 2.69 -29.34
CA ASN A 145 23.67 1.43 -30.06
C ASN A 145 22.26 0.87 -29.83
N SER A 146 21.80 0.22 -30.89
CA SER A 146 20.51 -0.35 -31.21
C SER A 146 20.31 -1.77 -30.69
N GLU A 147 19.02 -2.10 -30.51
CA GLU A 147 18.34 -3.40 -30.71
C GLU A 147 18.96 -4.70 -30.17
N ILE A 148 18.22 -5.36 -29.26
CA ILE A 148 17.99 -6.82 -29.32
C ILE A 148 16.52 -7.10 -28.98
N GLN A 149 15.80 -7.66 -29.95
CA GLN A 149 14.55 -8.40 -29.77
C GLN A 149 14.86 -9.74 -29.07
N PHE A 150 14.07 -10.16 -28.07
CA PHE A 150 13.92 -11.59 -27.77
C PHE A 150 12.49 -11.91 -27.28
N SER A 151 11.80 -12.62 -28.17
CA SER A 151 10.70 -13.57 -28.06
C SER A 151 9.97 -13.81 -26.72
N ARG A 152 8.64 -13.95 -26.89
CA ARG A 152 7.71 -14.73 -26.05
C ARG A 152 8.34 -16.07 -25.63
N SER A 153 8.16 -16.44 -24.36
CA SER A 153 7.84 -17.83 -23.98
C SER A 153 7.17 -17.87 -22.61
N THR A 154 5.94 -18.37 -22.66
CA THR A 154 5.18 -18.97 -21.56
C THR A 154 6.02 -19.99 -20.80
N ASN A 155 6.04 -19.94 -19.48
CA ASN A 155 6.04 -21.17 -18.71
C ASN A 155 5.36 -20.98 -17.36
N GLN A 156 4.17 -21.59 -17.27
CA GLN A 156 3.51 -21.94 -16.02
C GLN A 156 4.40 -22.94 -15.29
N ILE A 157 4.73 -22.67 -14.03
CA ILE A 157 5.15 -23.71 -13.09
C ILE A 157 4.18 -23.66 -11.93
N SER A 158 3.25 -24.61 -11.96
CA SER A 158 2.32 -24.93 -10.88
C SER A 158 3.04 -25.71 -9.78
N VAL A 159 3.09 -25.15 -8.57
CA VAL A 159 3.31 -25.91 -7.33
C VAL A 159 2.14 -25.63 -6.37
N PRO A 160 1.49 -26.66 -5.80
CA PRO A 160 0.39 -26.46 -4.87
C PRO A 160 0.98 -26.20 -3.48
N VAL A 161 1.05 -24.93 -3.06
CA VAL A 161 1.44 -24.60 -1.68
C VAL A 161 0.17 -24.47 -0.85
N ASN A 162 -0.20 -25.55 -0.18
CA ASN A 162 -1.18 -25.51 0.90
C ASN A 162 -0.50 -24.95 2.16
N THR A 163 -0.48 -23.62 2.30
CA THR A 163 0.13 -22.91 3.44
C THR A 163 -0.78 -22.95 4.66
N ASP A 164 -0.78 -24.08 5.37
CA ASP A 164 -1.37 -24.16 6.71
C ASP A 164 -0.51 -23.33 7.69
N VAL A 165 -1.03 -22.21 8.19
CA VAL A 165 -0.30 -21.24 9.02
C VAL A 165 -0.96 -21.20 10.40
N PRO A 166 -0.19 -21.23 11.52
CA PRO A 166 -0.79 -21.28 12.85
C PRO A 166 -1.45 -19.95 13.24
N TYR A 167 -2.63 -20.06 13.87
CA TYR A 167 -3.41 -18.96 14.44
C TYR A 167 -3.48 -19.09 15.97
N ALA A 168 -3.28 -17.98 16.66
CA ALA A 168 -3.43 -17.85 18.09
C ALA A 168 -4.90 -17.61 18.45
N LYS A 169 -5.25 -17.80 19.72
CA LYS A 169 -6.63 -17.62 20.22
C LYS A 169 -7.23 -16.23 19.96
N ASP A 170 -6.40 -15.20 19.84
CA ASP A 170 -6.85 -13.84 19.58
C ASP A 170 -6.97 -13.52 18.07
N GLY A 171 -6.88 -14.54 17.22
CA GLY A 171 -7.00 -14.42 15.76
C GLY A 171 -5.72 -13.95 15.07
N THR A 172 -4.64 -13.66 15.80
CA THR A 172 -3.35 -13.37 15.17
C THR A 172 -2.68 -14.62 14.65
N TYR A 173 -1.87 -14.50 13.60
CA TYR A 173 -1.22 -15.65 12.97
C TYR A 173 0.28 -15.42 12.78
N PHE A 174 1.01 -16.50 12.52
CA PHE A 174 2.42 -16.39 12.18
C PHE A 174 2.62 -15.98 10.71
N GLY A 175 2.83 -14.69 10.46
CA GLY A 175 3.01 -14.14 9.11
C GLY A 175 4.38 -13.51 8.87
N LYS A 176 4.67 -13.18 7.60
CA LYS A 176 5.93 -12.52 7.19
C LYS A 176 6.16 -11.17 7.87
N HIS A 177 5.09 -10.47 8.27
CA HIS A 177 5.17 -9.21 9.03
C HIS A 177 5.87 -9.33 10.40
N LEU A 178 6.04 -10.54 10.93
CA LEU A 178 6.75 -10.80 12.18
C LEU A 178 8.27 -10.79 12.04
N PHE A 179 8.77 -10.69 10.80
CA PHE A 179 10.20 -10.57 10.54
C PHE A 179 10.74 -9.28 11.16
N LYS A 180 11.68 -9.42 12.10
CA LYS A 180 12.24 -8.28 12.83
C LYS A 180 13.69 -8.52 13.17
N LYS A 181 14.50 -7.46 13.05
CA LYS A 181 15.95 -7.51 13.30
C LYS A 181 16.69 -8.59 12.48
N GLY A 182 16.12 -9.04 11.35
CA GLY A 182 16.76 -10.03 10.47
C GLY A 182 16.31 -11.48 10.67
N TRP A 183 15.35 -11.76 11.55
CA TRP A 183 14.83 -13.11 11.77
C TRP A 183 13.36 -13.13 12.21
N TYR A 184 12.76 -14.29 12.08
CA TYR A 184 11.55 -14.72 12.78
C TYR A 184 11.94 -15.35 14.12
N THR A 185 11.13 -15.13 15.15
CA THR A 185 11.34 -15.72 16.47
C THR A 185 10.16 -16.62 16.82
N VAL A 186 10.44 -17.91 17.00
CA VAL A 186 9.47 -19.00 17.21
C VAL A 186 9.96 -19.93 18.31
N GLY A 187 9.08 -20.68 18.96
CA GLY A 187 9.45 -21.59 20.05
C GLY A 187 8.82 -21.22 21.39
N GLU A 188 9.18 -21.99 22.41
CA GLU A 188 8.71 -21.78 23.78
C GLU A 188 9.30 -20.51 24.38
N LYS A 189 8.59 -19.91 25.34
CA LYS A 189 9.12 -18.76 26.09
C LYS A 189 10.36 -19.19 26.87
N GLY A 190 11.50 -18.58 26.60
CA GLY A 190 12.81 -18.95 27.18
C GLY A 190 13.61 -20.00 26.40
N ASP A 191 13.04 -20.56 25.32
CA ASP A 191 13.74 -21.44 24.36
C ASP A 191 13.43 -20.99 22.92
N GLU A 192 13.50 -19.68 22.69
CA GLU A 192 13.16 -19.10 21.39
C GLU A 192 14.24 -19.38 20.33
N GLN A 193 13.80 -19.95 19.22
CA GLN A 193 14.60 -20.18 18.02
C GLN A 193 14.44 -19.02 17.02
N LYS A 194 15.52 -18.73 16.29
CA LYS A 194 15.58 -17.64 15.30
C LYS A 194 15.84 -18.17 13.91
N PHE A 195 15.01 -17.77 12.94
CA PHE A 195 15.14 -18.19 11.55
C PHE A 195 15.17 -16.98 10.61
N SER A 196 16.11 -16.92 9.68
CA SER A 196 16.19 -15.84 8.68
C SER A 196 15.19 -16.03 7.53
N SER A 197 14.68 -17.26 7.32
CA SER A 197 13.68 -17.60 6.31
C SER A 197 12.32 -17.87 6.96
N TYR A 198 11.28 -17.38 6.29
CA TYR A 198 9.88 -17.59 6.68
C TYR A 198 9.50 -19.06 6.60
N GLU A 199 9.95 -19.72 5.54
CA GLU A 199 9.68 -21.11 5.22
C GLU A 199 10.29 -22.03 6.29
N GLN A 200 11.51 -21.72 6.73
CA GLN A 200 12.17 -22.44 7.83
C GLN A 200 11.43 -22.26 9.17
N ALA A 201 10.98 -21.04 9.46
CA ALA A 201 10.23 -20.75 10.68
C ALA A 201 8.86 -21.45 10.71
N ILE A 202 8.10 -21.41 9.60
CA ILE A 202 6.85 -22.16 9.45
C ILE A 202 7.09 -23.67 9.61
N SER A 203 8.14 -24.20 8.97
CA SER A 203 8.48 -25.62 9.07
C SER A 203 8.79 -26.04 10.51
N TYR A 204 9.44 -25.17 11.28
CA TYR A 204 9.67 -25.39 12.70
C TYR A 204 8.36 -25.37 13.52
N LEU A 205 7.53 -24.35 13.33
CA LEU A 205 6.24 -24.20 14.03
C LEU A 205 5.31 -25.40 13.79
N LYS A 206 5.26 -25.92 12.57
CA LYS A 206 4.45 -27.10 12.21
C LYS A 206 4.86 -28.38 12.93
N LYS A 207 6.11 -28.47 13.39
CA LYS A 207 6.61 -29.62 14.16
C LYS A 207 6.30 -29.50 15.65
N MET A 208 5.94 -28.32 16.13
CA MET A 208 5.58 -28.11 17.53
C MET A 208 4.19 -28.69 17.82
N LYS A 209 4.00 -29.25 19.02
CA LYS A 209 2.67 -29.67 19.50
C LYS A 209 1.69 -28.50 19.58
N THR A 210 2.19 -27.32 19.94
CA THR A 210 1.47 -26.06 19.91
C THR A 210 2.41 -25.02 19.33
N ALA A 211 2.12 -24.52 18.14
CA ALA A 211 2.93 -23.50 17.48
C ALA A 211 3.01 -22.25 18.37
N LYS A 212 4.21 -21.74 18.61
CA LYS A 212 4.44 -20.55 19.44
C LYS A 212 5.39 -19.59 18.79
N TRP A 213 5.04 -18.30 18.78
CA TRP A 213 5.84 -17.29 18.09
C TRP A 213 5.78 -15.92 18.73
N LEU A 214 6.78 -15.10 18.44
CA LEU A 214 6.88 -13.73 18.93
C LEU A 214 6.09 -12.77 18.03
N ARG A 215 5.20 -11.97 18.62
CA ARG A 215 4.46 -10.92 17.91
C ARG A 215 4.16 -9.71 18.81
N PRO A 216 3.92 -8.51 18.25
CA PRO A 216 3.52 -7.33 19.04
C PRO A 216 2.06 -7.40 19.47
N ASN A 217 1.78 -7.05 20.73
CA ASN A 217 0.41 -6.81 21.21
C ASN A 217 -0.10 -5.41 20.76
N PRO A 218 -1.39 -5.07 21.00
CA PRO A 218 -1.94 -3.76 20.64
C PRO A 218 -1.22 -2.54 21.26
N LYS A 219 -0.47 -2.73 22.34
CA LYS A 219 0.36 -1.71 22.98
C LYS A 219 1.79 -1.63 22.41
N GLY A 220 2.12 -2.45 21.40
CA GLY A 220 3.43 -2.52 20.76
C GLY A 220 4.46 -3.39 21.49
N ASN A 221 4.11 -4.00 22.62
CA ASN A 221 5.00 -4.90 23.36
C ASN A 221 5.04 -6.27 22.70
N TRP A 222 6.24 -6.84 22.54
CA TRP A 222 6.43 -8.14 21.90
C TRP A 222 6.35 -9.26 22.92
N GLY A 223 5.60 -10.31 22.61
CA GLY A 223 5.45 -11.47 23.47
C GLY A 223 5.18 -12.75 22.68
N ILE A 224 5.43 -13.89 23.32
CA ILE A 224 5.12 -15.21 22.76
C ILE A 224 3.61 -15.42 22.82
N VAL A 225 3.04 -15.85 21.70
CA VAL A 225 1.67 -16.34 21.59
C VAL A 225 1.66 -17.79 21.17
N SER A 226 0.51 -18.44 21.36
CA SER A 226 0.22 -19.82 20.97
C SER A 226 -1.13 -19.89 20.28
#